data_AF-A0A432G3N4-F1
#
_entry.id   AF-A0A432G3N4-F1
#
_cell.length_a   1.000
_cell.length_b   1.000
_cell.length_c   1.000
_cell.angle_alpha   90.00
_cell.angle_beta   90.00
_cell.angle_gamma   90.00
#
_symmetry.space_group_name_H-M   'P 1'
#
loop_
_entity.id
_entity.type
_entity.pdbx_description
1 polymer ?
#
loop_
_entity_poly.entity_id
_entity_poly.type
_entity_poly.pdbx_seq_one_letter_code
_entity_poly.pdbx_strand_id
1 'polypeptide(L)' 'DIVGGCTARMVGYAASAIPFDSDIPWQRVINFQGGISTRSGVSGELLQQELLEAEGIQFDQNGRTNLELYRWKGE' A
#
# COMPACT_ATOMS: atom_id res chain seq x y z
N ASP A 1 5.13 1.48 21.30
CA ASP A 1 5.84 2.66 20.79
C ASP A 1 6.35 2.43 19.38
N ILE A 2 5.86 3.23 18.41
CA ILE A 2 6.59 3.40 17.15
C ILE A 2 7.88 4.11 17.54
N VAL A 3 9.01 3.43 17.41
CA VAL A 3 10.34 3.97 17.72
C VAL A 3 10.46 5.36 17.11
N GLY A 4 10.70 6.37 17.95
CA GLY A 4 10.83 7.76 17.53
C GLY A 4 11.88 7.86 16.43
N GLY A 5 11.43 8.17 15.21
CA GLY A 5 12.30 8.23 14.03
C GLY A 5 11.70 7.63 12.77
N CYS A 6 10.73 6.70 12.86
CA CYS A 6 10.11 6.12 11.67
C CYS A 6 8.92 6.97 11.20
N THR A 7 9.14 7.80 10.18
CA THR A 7 8.08 8.65 9.61
C THR A 7 7.28 7.88 8.55
N ALA A 8 6.02 8.28 8.32
CA ALA A 8 5.20 7.72 7.24
C ALA A 8 5.89 7.80 5.86
N ARG A 9 6.67 8.86 5.64
CA ARG A 9 7.45 9.03 4.40
C ARG A 9 8.60 8.03 4.28
N MET A 10 9.29 7.72 5.38
CA MET A 10 10.33 6.69 5.39
C MET A 10 9.75 5.31 5.09
N VAL A 11 8.60 4.98 5.69
CA VAL A 11 7.89 3.72 5.41
C VAL A 11 7.47 3.67 3.94
N GLY A 12 6.93 4.76 3.40
CA GLY A 12 6.57 4.84 1.98
C GLY A 12 7.75 4.62 1.04
N TYR A 13 8.92 5.22 1.32
CA TYR A 13 10.13 4.98 0.52
C TYR A 13 10.64 3.55 0.64
N ALA A 14 10.64 2.99 1.85
CA ALA A 14 11.04 1.60 2.06
C ALA A 14 10.11 0.65 1.28
N ALA A 15 8.79 0.80 1.40
CA ALA A 15 7.82 0.02 0.66
C ALA A 15 7.98 0.19 -0.87
N SER A 16 8.24 1.42 -1.34
CA SER A 16 8.45 1.69 -2.76
C SER A 16 9.75 1.08 -3.31
N ALA A 17 10.73 0.77 -2.47
CA ALA A 17 11.99 0.18 -2.89
C ALA A 17 11.97 -1.37 -2.93
N ILE A 18 10.92 -2.01 -2.41
CA ILE A 18 10.82 -3.47 -2.37
C ILE A 18 10.63 -4.04 -3.80
N PRO A 19 11.44 -5.02 -4.24
CA PRO A 19 11.26 -5.69 -5.52
C PRO A 19 9.88 -6.35 -5.65
N PHE A 20 9.33 -6.42 -6.87
CA PHE A 20 8.00 -6.99 -7.11
C PHE A 20 7.91 -8.48 -6.82
N ASP A 21 9.03 -9.21 -6.90
CA ASP A 21 9.17 -10.65 -6.63
C ASP A 21 9.54 -10.96 -5.18
N SER A 22 9.51 -9.96 -4.29
CA SER A 22 9.78 -10.14 -2.87
C SER A 22 8.62 -10.84 -2.14
N ASP A 23 8.96 -11.67 -1.15
CA ASP A 23 7.98 -12.26 -0.21
C ASP A 23 7.36 -11.23 0.75
N ILE A 24 7.87 -10.00 0.81
CA ILE A 24 7.32 -8.94 1.65
C ILE A 24 6.03 -8.41 0.99
N PRO A 25 4.88 -8.38 1.68
CA PRO A 25 3.60 -7.95 1.11
C PRO A 25 3.50 -6.42 1.03
N TRP A 26 4.40 -5.80 0.28
CA TRP A 26 4.51 -4.36 0.10
C TRP A 26 3.23 -3.75 -0.46
N GLN A 27 2.46 -4.53 -1.25
CA GLN A 27 1.22 -4.08 -1.88
C GLN A 27 0.15 -3.65 -0.87
N ARG A 28 0.21 -4.17 0.37
CA ARG A 28 -0.74 -3.84 1.45
C ARG A 28 -0.53 -2.46 2.06
N VAL A 29 0.57 -1.78 1.72
CA VAL A 29 0.85 -0.42 2.21
C VAL A 29 0.30 0.60 1.23
N ILE A 30 -0.81 1.24 1.60
CA ILE A 30 -1.49 2.30 0.84
C ILE A 30 -1.54 3.61 1.63
N ASN A 31 -1.87 4.72 0.97
CA ASN A 31 -1.87 6.02 1.64
C ASN A 31 -3.12 6.20 2.54
N PHE A 32 -3.08 7.24 3.39
CA PHE A 32 -4.16 7.54 4.34
C PHE A 32 -5.50 7.89 3.69
N GLN A 33 -5.55 8.16 2.38
CA GLN A 33 -6.78 8.41 1.63
C GLN A 33 -7.41 7.11 1.11
N GLY A 34 -6.81 5.96 1.40
CA GLY A 34 -7.24 4.66 0.86
C GLY A 34 -6.79 4.42 -0.57
N GLY A 35 -5.91 5.24 -1.12
CA GLY A 35 -5.42 5.12 -2.49
C GLY A 35 -4.01 4.54 -2.58
N ILE A 36 -3.67 4.07 -3.77
CA ILE A 36 -2.32 3.62 -4.11
C ILE A 36 -1.41 4.85 -4.31
N SER A 37 -0.20 4.81 -3.76
CA SER A 37 0.78 5.87 -3.94
C SER A 37 1.62 5.60 -5.18
N THR A 38 2.05 6.66 -5.86
CA THR A 38 2.95 6.53 -7.01
C THR A 38 4.28 5.90 -6.61
N ARG A 39 4.62 4.80 -7.28
CA ARG A 39 5.95 4.16 -7.19
C ARG A 39 6.82 4.58 -8.37
N SER A 40 8.12 4.64 -8.15
CA SER A 40 9.11 4.86 -9.21
C SER A 40 9.19 3.63 -10.12
N GLY A 41 8.63 3.73 -11.32
CA GLY A 41 8.64 2.65 -12.32
C GLY A 41 7.39 2.68 -13.20
N VAL A 42 7.47 2.06 -14.38
CA VAL A 42 6.31 1.91 -15.26
C VAL A 42 5.40 0.81 -14.67
N SER A 43 4.12 1.10 -14.47
CA SER A 43 3.06 0.15 -14.05
C SER A 43 3.05 -0.34 -12.59
N GLY A 44 3.86 0.21 -11.68
CA GLY A 44 3.86 -0.23 -10.28
C GLY A 44 2.53 -0.02 -9.53
N GLU A 45 1.80 1.04 -9.88
CA GLU A 45 0.48 1.33 -9.31
C GLU A 45 -0.57 0.30 -9.75
N LEU A 46 -0.57 -0.06 -11.03
CA LEU A 46 -1.52 -1.03 -11.60
C LEU A 46 -1.31 -2.42 -10.97
N LEU A 47 -0.05 -2.87 -10.88
CA LEU A 47 0.28 -4.14 -10.24
C LEU A 47 -0.17 -4.16 -8.77
N GLN A 48 0.03 -3.06 -8.04
CA GLN A 48 -0.42 -2.97 -6.66
C GLN A 48 -1.94 -3.11 -6.55
N GLN A 49 -2.69 -2.48 -7.45
CA GLN A 49 -4.15 -2.59 -7.50
C GLN A 49 -4.59 -4.02 -7.80
N GLU A 50 -4.03 -4.64 -8.84
CA GLU A 50 -4.35 -6.02 -9.24
C GLU A 50 -4.10 -7.03 -8.11
N LEU A 51 -2.98 -6.90 -7.39
CA LEU A 51 -2.66 -7.76 -6.25
C LEU A 51 -3.66 -7.58 -5.10
N LEU A 52 -4.03 -6.33 -4.78
CA LEU A 52 -5.01 -6.05 -3.73
C LEU A 52 -6.41 -6.53 -4.11
N GLU A 53 -6.82 -6.37 -5.37
CA GLU A 53 -8.09 -6.89 -5.88
C GLU A 53 -8.12 -8.43 -5.84
N ALA A 54 -7.01 -9.10 -6.15
CA ALA A 54 -6.86 -10.54 -6.00
C ALA A 54 -6.96 -11.01 -4.52
N GLU A 55 -6.59 -10.15 -3.57
CA GLU A 55 -6.79 -10.36 -2.13
C GLU A 55 -8.22 -10.00 -1.65
N GLY A 56 -9.10 -9.55 -2.56
CA GLY A 56 -10.50 -9.22 -2.27
C GLY A 56 -10.75 -7.78 -1.83
N ILE A 57 -9.75 -6.89 -1.97
CA ILE A 57 -9.91 -5.46 -1.70
C ILE A 57 -10.62 -4.80 -2.87
N GLN A 58 -11.69 -4.06 -2.57
CA GLN A 58 -12.46 -3.33 -3.58
C GLN A 58 -11.98 -1.87 -3.64
N PHE A 59 -11.86 -1.33 -4.85
CA PHE A 59 -11.60 0.08 -5.12
C PHE A 59 -12.84 0.75 -5.72
N ASP A 60 -13.08 2.00 -5.34
CA ASP A 60 -14.12 2.83 -5.94
C ASP A 60 -13.67 3.39 -7.31
N GLN A 61 -14.59 4.10 -7.97
CA GLN A 61 -14.32 4.78 -9.25
C GLN A 61 -13.20 5.84 -9.18
N ASN A 62 -12.77 6.25 -7.98
CA ASN A 62 -11.67 7.19 -7.76
C ASN A 62 -10.36 6.47 -7.38
N GLY A 63 -10.31 5.14 -7.44
CA GLY A 63 -9.14 4.35 -7.07
C GLY A 63 -8.87 4.34 -5.56
N ARG A 64 -9.91 4.43 -4.72
CA ARG A 64 -9.79 4.41 -3.26
C ARG A 64 -10.53 3.23 -2.65
N THR A 65 -9.94 2.62 -1.64
CA THR A 65 -10.56 1.58 -0.82
C THR A 65 -11.09 2.13 0.51
N ASN A 66 -12.06 1.43 1.10
CA ASN A 66 -12.62 1.79 2.39
C ASN A 66 -11.71 1.33 3.54
N LEU A 67 -10.94 2.26 4.09
CA LEU A 67 -10.02 1.97 5.19
C LEU A 67 -10.73 1.47 6.46
N GLU A 68 -11.98 1.83 6.73
CA GLU A 68 -12.70 1.30 7.91
C GLU A 68 -12.96 -0.21 7.81
N LEU A 69 -13.05 -0.73 6.59
CA LEU A 69 -13.26 -2.16 6.33
C LEU A 69 -11.93 -2.93 6.29
N TYR A 70 -10.92 -2.37 5.63
CA TYR A 70 -9.72 -3.13 5.26
C TYR A 70 -8.47 -2.78 6.08
N ARG A 71 -8.44 -1.66 6.82
CA ARG A 71 -7.25 -1.31 7.60
C ARG A 71 -6.99 -2.36 8.67
N TRP A 72 -5.73 -2.75 8.81
CA TRP A 72 -5.30 -3.48 9.99
C TRP A 72 -5.42 -2.56 11.22
N LYS A 73 -6.07 -3.05 12.29
CA LYS A 73 -6.30 -2.27 13.51
C LYS A 73 -5.13 -2.30 14.50
N GLY A 74 -4.05 -3.00 14.15
CA GLY A 74 -3.00 -3.35 15.09
C GLY A 74 -3.45 -4.43 16.06
N GLU A 75 -2.50 -4.88 16.88
CA GLU A 75 -2.74 -5.62 18.12
C GLU A 75 -2.46 -4.72 19.31
#